data_AF-A0A817YHM8-F1
#
_entry.id   AF-A0A817YHM8-F1
#
_cell.length_a   1.000
_cell.length_b   1.000
_cell.length_c   1.000
_cell.angle_alpha   90.00
_cell.angle_beta   90.00
_cell.angle_gamma   90.00
#
_symmetry.space_group_name_H-M   'P 1'
#
loop_
_entity.id
_entity.type
_entity.pdbx_description
1 polymer ?
#
loop_
_entity_poly.entity_id
_entity_poly.type
_entity_poly.pdbx_seq_one_letter_code
_entity_poly.pdbx_strand_id
1 'polypeptide(L)'
;SSNNLPYDSNRGMIGMKRVPITLPGQQKLNMWTIENINDEIMYTIDQDLKTCLKSKIISKTAVCIPDTAEYFSSSIYGYGDKKIVADTWIINNNRNLNYVTISRDGLCVPLTGHIFVHTPAGVTTMTTTDFVPEINDPSVFDIPEECKKLN
;
A
#
# COMPACT_ATOMS: atom_id res chain seq x y z
N SER A 1 -10.86 6.14 -10.52
CA SER A 1 -9.49 5.78 -10.87
C SER A 1 -8.77 5.37 -9.59
N SER A 2 -8.18 4.17 -9.56
CA SER A 2 -7.50 3.62 -8.39
C SER A 2 -6.01 4.00 -8.40
N ASN A 3 -5.44 4.19 -7.22
CA ASN A 3 -3.99 4.36 -7.07
C ASN A 3 -3.31 3.02 -7.36
N ASN A 4 -2.16 3.05 -8.03
CA ASN A 4 -1.31 1.86 -8.18
C ASN A 4 -0.31 1.81 -7.01
N LEU A 5 -0.20 0.64 -6.37
CA LEU A 5 0.62 0.39 -5.19
C LEU A 5 1.61 -0.76 -5.46
N PRO A 6 2.61 -0.60 -6.35
CA PRO A 6 3.63 -1.62 -6.56
C PRO A 6 4.40 -1.88 -5.27
N TYR A 7 4.66 -3.15 -5.00
CA TYR A 7 5.34 -3.61 -3.80
C TYR A 7 6.38 -4.68 -4.14
N ASP A 8 7.63 -4.46 -3.74
CA ASP A 8 8.75 -5.39 -3.95
C ASP A 8 9.35 -5.79 -2.59
N SER A 9 9.04 -7.00 -2.12
CA SER A 9 9.59 -7.53 -0.87
C SER A 9 11.07 -7.84 -0.92
N ASN A 10 11.59 -8.23 -2.09
CA ASN A 10 13.00 -8.57 -2.23
C ASN A 10 13.87 -7.32 -2.08
N ARG A 11 13.40 -6.18 -2.62
CA ARG A 11 14.08 -4.89 -2.51
C ARG A 11 13.64 -4.07 -1.31
N GLY A 12 12.55 -4.45 -0.62
CA GLY A 12 11.96 -3.69 0.48
C GLY A 12 11.39 -2.34 0.03
N MET A 13 10.76 -2.29 -1.15
CA MET A 13 10.29 -1.05 -1.78
C MET A 13 8.77 -1.01 -1.90
N ILE A 14 8.16 0.14 -1.62
CA ILE A 14 6.76 0.44 -1.90
C ILE A 14 6.69 1.67 -2.79
N GLY A 15 5.91 1.61 -3.86
CA GLY A 15 5.60 2.77 -4.69
C GLY A 15 4.10 3.05 -4.58
N MET A 16 3.72 4.32 -4.58
CA MET A 16 2.33 4.74 -4.63
C MET A 16 2.21 5.91 -5.60
N LYS A 17 1.66 5.64 -6.78
CA LYS A 17 1.31 6.70 -7.72
C LYS A 17 -0.13 7.10 -7.48
N ARG A 18 -0.33 8.30 -6.92
CA ARG A 18 -1.68 8.79 -6.66
C ARG A 18 -2.31 9.22 -7.98
N VAL A 19 -3.54 8.78 -8.21
CA VAL A 19 -4.32 9.36 -9.29
C VAL A 19 -4.61 10.81 -8.91
N PRO A 20 -4.30 11.78 -9.78
CA PRO A 20 -4.53 13.18 -9.45
C PRO A 20 -6.02 13.40 -9.20
N ILE A 21 -6.36 13.81 -7.98
CA ILE A 21 -7.72 14.20 -7.63
C ILE A 21 -7.89 15.64 -8.08
N THR A 22 -8.92 15.91 -8.88
CA THR A 22 -9.32 17.27 -9.22
C THR A 22 -10.46 17.65 -8.29
N LEU A 23 -10.18 18.44 -7.25
CA LEU A 23 -11.22 19.08 -6.47
C LEU A 23 -11.56 20.44 -7.11
N PRO A 24 -12.84 20.85 -7.19
CA PRO A 24 -13.22 22.14 -7.76
C PRO A 24 -12.47 23.28 -7.07
N GLY A 25 -11.75 24.09 -7.85
CA GLY A 25 -10.96 25.21 -7.33
C GLY A 25 -9.60 24.84 -6.72
N GLN A 26 -9.18 23.57 -6.75
CA GLN A 26 -7.85 23.15 -6.30
C GLN A 26 -6.94 22.74 -7.47
N GLN A 27 -5.65 23.01 -7.31
CA GLN A 27 -4.63 22.55 -8.23
C GLN A 27 -4.56 21.02 -8.23
N LYS A 28 -4.48 20.44 -9.42
CA LYS A 28 -4.24 19.01 -9.61
C LYS A 28 -2.87 18.67 -9.04
N LEU A 29 -2.82 17.76 -8.06
CA LEU A 29 -1.56 17.28 -7.48
C LEU A 29 -1.19 15.92 -8.07
N ASN A 30 -0.07 15.87 -8.78
CA ASN A 30 0.48 14.66 -9.37
C ASN A 30 1.60 14.11 -8.49
N MET A 31 1.18 13.41 -7.42
CA MET A 31 2.07 12.96 -6.35
C MET A 31 2.47 11.50 -6.54
N TRP A 32 3.76 11.24 -6.40
CA TRP A 32 4.31 9.90 -6.34
C TRP A 32 5.10 9.73 -5.04
N THR A 33 4.72 8.73 -4.25
CA THR A 33 5.43 8.35 -3.03
C THR A 33 6.24 7.08 -3.28
N ILE A 34 7.51 7.06 -2.89
CA ILE A 34 8.38 5.88 -2.92
C ILE A 34 8.93 5.68 -1.51
N GLU A 35 8.69 4.51 -0.94
CA GLU A 35 9.18 4.11 0.37
C GLU A 35 10.26 3.03 0.20
N ASN A 36 11.40 3.24 0.83
CA ASN A 36 12.43 2.23 1.04
C ASN A 36 12.37 1.82 2.50
N ILE A 37 11.79 0.64 2.75
CA ILE A 37 11.54 0.11 4.09
C ILE A 37 12.86 -0.28 4.77
N ASN A 38 13.83 -0.76 3.99
CA ASN A 38 15.13 -1.19 4.49
C ASN A 38 15.91 0.01 5.06
N ASP A 39 15.89 1.14 4.34
CA ASP A 39 16.58 2.37 4.75
C ASP A 39 15.72 3.29 5.64
N GLU A 40 14.46 2.91 5.91
CA GLU A 40 13.46 3.71 6.65
C GLU A 40 13.20 5.10 6.06
N ILE A 41 13.34 5.26 4.74
CA ILE A 41 13.21 6.55 4.05
C ILE A 41 11.99 6.53 3.12
N MET A 42 11.26 7.64 3.09
CA MET A 42 10.19 7.92 2.15
C MET A 42 10.51 9.16 1.32
N TYR A 43 10.30 9.06 0.02
CA TYR A 43 10.32 10.17 -0.93
C TYR A 43 8.90 10.49 -1.35
N THR A 44 8.50 11.75 -1.27
CA THR A 44 7.26 12.26 -1.83
C THR A 44 7.61 13.26 -2.92
N ILE A 45 7.24 12.94 -4.16
CA ILE A 45 7.68 13.63 -5.36
C ILE A 45 6.46 14.26 -6.04
N ASP A 46 6.49 15.59 -6.20
CA ASP A 46 5.56 16.30 -7.06
C ASP A 46 6.10 16.25 -8.50
N GLN A 47 5.42 15.50 -9.35
CA GLN A 47 5.84 15.26 -10.73
C GLN A 47 5.73 16.50 -11.62
N ASP A 48 4.87 17.46 -11.26
CA ASP A 48 4.59 18.64 -12.06
C ASP A 48 5.53 19.78 -11.65
N LEU A 49 5.75 19.97 -10.34
CA LEU A 49 6.68 20.98 -9.81
C LEU A 49 8.14 20.52 -9.77
N LYS A 50 8.41 19.22 -9.99
CA LYS A 50 9.75 18.62 -9.84
C LYS A 50 10.38 18.88 -8.48
N THR A 51 9.54 18.96 -7.45
CA THR A 51 9.97 19.11 -6.06
C THR A 51 9.84 17.77 -5.34
N CYS A 52 10.69 17.57 -4.33
CA CYS A 52 10.66 16.35 -3.54
C CYS A 52 10.78 16.67 -2.04
N LEU A 53 10.13 15.84 -1.24
CA LEU A 53 10.29 15.78 0.20
C LEU A 53 10.85 14.42 0.56
N LYS A 54 11.94 14.41 1.33
CA LYS A 54 12.53 13.21 1.92
C LYS A 54 12.20 13.22 3.40
N SER A 55 11.68 12.11 3.92
CA SER A 55 11.31 11.98 5.33
C SER A 55 11.53 10.56 5.84
N LYS A 56 11.55 10.41 7.16
CA LYS A 56 11.64 9.10 7.81
C LYS A 56 10.27 8.40 7.79
N ILE A 57 10.26 7.10 7.52
CA ILE A 57 9.06 6.26 7.66
C ILE A 57 8.71 6.14 9.14
N ILE A 58 7.52 6.61 9.51
CA ILE A 58 7.04 6.67 10.91
C ILE A 58 6.27 5.39 11.29
N SER A 59 5.81 4.62 10.30
CA SER A 59 5.07 3.38 10.49
C SER A 59 5.43 2.41 9.38
N LYS A 60 5.90 1.21 9.73
CA LYS A 60 6.17 0.15 8.76
C LYS A 60 4.87 -0.60 8.50
N THR A 61 4.47 -0.70 7.24
CA THR A 61 3.35 -1.56 6.85
C THR A 61 3.87 -3.00 6.80
N ALA A 62 3.25 -3.90 7.57
CA ALA A 62 3.56 -5.31 7.51
C ALA A 62 3.11 -5.86 6.15
N VAL A 63 4.03 -6.58 5.51
CA VAL A 63 3.88 -7.07 4.13
C VAL A 63 3.23 -8.44 4.11
N CYS A 64 3.65 -9.27 5.04
CA CYS A 64 3.07 -10.57 5.32
C CYS A 64 2.15 -10.46 6.53
N ILE A 65 1.24 -11.41 6.67
CA ILE A 65 0.47 -11.59 7.90
C ILE A 65 1.48 -11.98 9.00
N PRO A 66 1.65 -11.17 10.05
CA PRO A 66 2.58 -11.49 11.12
C PRO A 66 2.05 -12.66 11.96
N ASP A 67 2.94 -13.39 12.63
CA ASP A 67 2.57 -14.48 13.54
C ASP A 67 1.70 -14.01 14.72
N THR A 68 1.72 -12.72 15.02
CA THR A 68 0.89 -12.08 16.04
C THR A 68 -0.52 -11.74 15.55
N ALA A 69 -0.85 -12.03 14.29
CA ALA A 69 -2.18 -11.78 13.75
C ALA A 69 -3.21 -12.73 14.35
N GLU A 70 -4.41 -12.21 14.60
CA GLU A 70 -5.52 -12.99 15.13
C GLU A 70 -6.42 -13.44 13.97
N TYR A 71 -6.74 -14.73 13.92
CA TYR A 71 -7.74 -15.22 12.97
C TYR A 71 -9.09 -14.56 13.27
N PHE A 72 -9.72 -13.99 12.26
CA PHE A 72 -11.01 -13.32 12.40
C PHE A 72 -12.15 -14.17 11.84
N SER A 73 -12.07 -14.53 10.56
CA SER A 73 -13.16 -15.22 9.88
C SER A 73 -12.68 -15.91 8.60
N SER A 74 -13.54 -16.76 8.06
CA SER A 74 -13.38 -17.35 6.74
C SER A 74 -14.55 -16.93 5.85
N SER A 75 -14.26 -16.70 4.57
CA SER A 75 -15.23 -16.26 3.57
C SER A 75 -15.08 -17.08 2.28
N ILE A 76 -16.17 -17.16 1.51
CA ILE A 76 -16.17 -17.81 0.20
C ILE A 76 -16.51 -16.75 -0.85
N TYR A 77 -15.59 -16.51 -1.77
CA TYR A 77 -15.77 -15.63 -2.92
C TYR A 77 -16.17 -16.50 -4.12
N GLY A 78 -17.41 -16.35 -4.60
CA GLY A 78 -17.89 -17.05 -5.80
C GLY A 78 -17.62 -16.23 -7.07
N TYR A 79 -17.17 -16.87 -8.13
CA TYR A 79 -17.06 -16.27 -9.47
C TYR A 79 -17.35 -17.32 -10.55
N GLY A 80 -18.52 -17.21 -11.19
CA GLY A 80 -19.04 -18.25 -12.07
C GLY A 80 -19.16 -19.58 -11.33
N ASP A 81 -18.62 -20.65 -11.93
CA ASP A 81 -18.58 -22.00 -11.31
C ASP A 81 -17.40 -22.20 -10.35
N LYS A 82 -16.60 -21.16 -10.12
CA LYS A 82 -15.42 -21.20 -9.25
C LYS A 82 -15.71 -20.59 -7.88
N LYS A 83 -14.96 -21.06 -6.89
CA LYS A 83 -15.03 -20.59 -5.50
C LYS A 83 -13.62 -20.39 -4.98
N ILE A 84 -13.36 -19.27 -4.33
CA ILE A 84 -12.14 -19.01 -3.59
C ILE A 84 -12.51 -19.02 -2.11
N VAL A 85 -11.95 -19.95 -1.35
CA VAL A 85 -12.03 -19.94 0.11
C VAL A 85 -10.91 -19.05 0.61
N ALA A 86 -11.25 -18.13 1.52
CA ALA A 86 -10.32 -17.14 2.02
C ALA A 86 -10.41 -17.02 3.53
N ASP A 87 -9.31 -16.61 4.13
CA ASP A 87 -9.19 -16.32 5.56
C ASP A 87 -8.86 -14.87 5.79
N THR A 88 -9.54 -14.28 6.77
CA THR A 88 -9.33 -12.91 7.20
C THR A 88 -8.62 -12.91 8.54
N TRP A 89 -7.58 -12.09 8.63
CA TRP A 89 -6.75 -11.93 9.81
C TRP A 89 -6.80 -10.48 10.28
N ILE A 90 -6.85 -10.30 11.60
CA ILE A 90 -6.74 -9.00 12.25
C ILE A 90 -5.28 -8.77 12.64
N ILE A 91 -4.75 -7.61 12.25
CA ILE A 91 -3.41 -7.16 12.60
C ILE A 91 -3.55 -5.82 13.33
N ASN A 92 -3.21 -5.81 14.62
CA ASN A 92 -3.25 -4.62 15.45
C ASN A 92 -1.83 -4.08 15.68
N ASN A 93 -1.57 -2.87 15.15
CA ASN A 93 -0.26 -2.22 15.25
C ASN A 93 -0.32 -0.94 16.12
N ASN A 94 -0.97 -1.01 17.29
CA ASN A 94 -1.18 0.05 18.30
C ASN A 94 -1.96 1.29 17.85
N ARG A 95 -1.75 1.78 16.62
CA ARG A 95 -2.41 2.96 16.03
C ARG A 95 -3.40 2.60 14.92
N ASN A 96 -3.22 1.43 14.31
CA ASN A 96 -3.98 0.98 13.15
C ASN A 96 -4.55 -0.41 13.42
N LEU A 97 -5.79 -0.61 12.96
CA LEU A 97 -6.43 -1.90 12.90
C LEU A 97 -6.50 -2.32 11.43
N ASN A 98 -5.89 -3.45 11.08
CA ASN A 98 -5.88 -3.95 9.72
C ASN A 98 -6.66 -5.27 9.63
N TYR A 99 -7.46 -5.42 8.59
CA TYR A 99 -8.07 -6.68 8.19
C TYR A 99 -7.47 -7.08 6.86
N VAL A 100 -6.84 -8.25 6.80
CA VAL A 100 -6.23 -8.78 5.58
C VAL A 100 -6.88 -10.10 5.24
N THR A 101 -7.44 -10.19 4.05
CA THR A 101 -8.09 -11.40 3.53
C THR A 101 -7.22 -12.03 2.45
N ILE A 102 -6.82 -13.29 2.66
CA ILE A 102 -5.94 -14.05 1.75
C ILE A 102 -6.61 -15.36 1.29
N SER A 103 -6.23 -15.86 0.11
CA SER A 103 -6.68 -17.17 -0.37
C SER A 103 -6.15 -18.33 0.47
N ARG A 104 -6.97 -19.36 0.68
CA ARG A 104 -6.63 -20.60 1.41
C ARG A 104 -6.13 -21.73 0.50
N ASP A 105 -5.79 -21.44 -0.74
CA ASP A 105 -5.29 -22.41 -1.73
C ASP A 105 -3.79 -22.74 -1.56
N GLY A 106 -3.14 -22.22 -0.51
CA GLY A 106 -1.72 -22.38 -0.25
C GLY A 106 -0.83 -21.36 -0.95
N LEU A 107 -1.40 -20.51 -1.82
CA LEU A 107 -0.67 -19.42 -2.49
C LEU A 107 -0.69 -18.12 -1.68
N CYS A 108 -1.57 -18.01 -0.67
CA CYS A 108 -1.73 -16.84 0.21
C CYS A 108 -1.93 -15.52 -0.55
N VAL A 109 -2.69 -15.57 -1.65
CA VAL A 109 -2.93 -14.42 -2.51
C VAL A 109 -3.78 -13.40 -1.76
N PRO A 110 -3.34 -12.14 -1.60
CA PRO A 110 -4.13 -11.10 -0.96
C PRO A 110 -5.31 -10.73 -1.87
N LEU A 111 -6.53 -10.93 -1.37
CA LEU A 111 -7.76 -10.61 -2.08
C LEU A 111 -8.20 -9.18 -1.78
N THR A 112 -8.21 -8.83 -0.49
CA THR A 112 -8.56 -7.50 -0.01
C THR A 112 -7.78 -7.18 1.26
N GLY A 113 -7.33 -5.92 1.39
CA GLY A 113 -6.79 -5.39 2.63
C GLY A 113 -7.54 -4.13 3.04
N HIS A 114 -7.95 -4.04 4.31
CA HIS A 114 -8.53 -2.83 4.90
C HIS A 114 -7.63 -2.34 6.02
N ILE A 115 -7.16 -1.10 5.91
CA ILE A 115 -6.39 -0.41 6.95
C ILE A 115 -7.28 0.70 7.52
N PHE A 116 -7.61 0.59 8.79
CA PHE A 116 -8.31 1.63 9.55
C PHE A 116 -7.29 2.46 10.33
N VAL A 117 -7.12 3.71 9.94
CA VAL A 117 -6.19 4.67 10.54
C VAL A 117 -6.98 5.69 11.33
N HIS A 118 -6.73 5.77 12.64
CA HIS A 118 -7.29 6.83 13.48
C HIS A 118 -6.46 8.11 13.30
N THR A 119 -7.12 9.18 12.88
CA THR A 119 -6.54 10.52 12.79
C THR A 119 -7.31 11.48 13.69
N PRO A 120 -6.74 12.65 14.07
CA PRO A 120 -7.49 13.67 14.79
C PRO A 120 -8.78 14.13 14.09
N ALA A 121 -8.87 13.96 12.76
CA ALA A 121 -10.03 14.31 11.95
C ALA A 121 -11.06 13.18 11.82
N GLY A 122 -10.79 11.98 12.36
CA GLY A 122 -11.67 10.81 12.25
C GLY A 122 -10.93 9.55 11.78
N VAL A 123 -11.70 8.52 11.41
CA VAL A 123 -11.15 7.25 10.92
C VAL A 123 -11.04 7.29 9.40
N THR A 124 -9.83 7.10 8.88
CA THR A 124 -9.58 6.92 7.45
C THR A 124 -9.47 5.44 7.14
N THR A 125 -10.11 5.00 6.06
CA THR A 125 -9.99 3.61 5.58
C THR A 125 -9.23 3.60 4.25
N MET A 126 -8.20 2.75 4.16
CA MET A 126 -7.56 2.42 2.89
C MET A 126 -7.90 0.99 2.51
N THR A 127 -8.29 0.78 1.26
CA THR A 127 -8.58 -0.55 0.72
C THR A 127 -7.65 -0.87 -0.44
N THR A 128 -7.06 -2.07 -0.40
CA THR A 128 -6.28 -2.64 -1.51
C THR A 128 -7.06 -3.77 -2.17
N THR A 129 -7.07 -3.77 -3.50
CA THR A 129 -7.74 -4.76 -4.37
C THR A 129 -6.87 -5.02 -5.60
N ASP A 130 -7.30 -5.96 -6.46
CA ASP A 130 -6.72 -6.18 -7.80
C ASP A 130 -5.23 -6.55 -7.76
N PHE A 131 -4.86 -7.42 -6.82
CA PHE A 131 -3.49 -7.91 -6.70
C PHE A 131 -3.03 -8.62 -7.97
N VAL A 132 -1.82 -8.25 -8.43
CA VAL A 132 -1.11 -8.92 -9.53
C VAL A 132 0.28 -9.31 -9.00
N PRO A 133 0.70 -10.58 -9.11
CA PRO A 133 1.93 -11.09 -8.50
C PRO A 133 3.23 -10.66 -9.20
N GLU A 134 3.20 -9.60 -10.00
CA GLU A 134 4.34 -9.16 -10.81
C GLU A 134 4.43 -7.64 -10.92
N ILE A 135 5.66 -7.12 -10.88
CA ILE A 135 5.96 -5.73 -11.19
C ILE A 135 6.52 -5.69 -12.61
N ASN A 136 5.68 -5.30 -13.57
CA ASN A 136 6.04 -5.27 -14.99
C ASN A 136 7.14 -4.24 -15.33
N ASP A 137 7.23 -3.16 -14.55
CA ASP A 137 8.19 -2.07 -14.78
C ASP A 137 8.86 -1.70 -13.44
N PRO A 138 10.10 -2.15 -13.19
CA PRO A 138 10.82 -1.83 -11.96
C PRO A 138 11.17 -0.35 -11.78
N SER A 139 11.08 0.46 -12.84
CA SER A 139 11.35 1.91 -12.76
C SER A 139 10.31 2.67 -11.93
N VAL A 140 9.20 2.00 -11.54
CA VAL A 140 8.25 2.48 -10.53
C VAL A 140 8.84 2.63 -9.13
N PHE A 141 10.13 2.37 -8.95
CA PHE A 141 10.89 2.67 -7.74
C PHE A 141 12.07 3.62 -7.98
N ASP A 142 12.24 4.12 -9.20
CA ASP A 142 13.36 5.00 -9.52
C ASP A 142 13.13 6.38 -8.91
N ILE A 143 14.02 6.74 -7.99
CA ILE A 143 14.04 8.07 -7.36
C ILE A 143 14.80 9.02 -8.30
N PRO A 144 14.24 10.16 -8.69
CA PRO A 144 14.95 11.16 -9.49
C PRO A 144 16.21 11.67 -8.77
N GLU A 145 17.28 11.96 -9.53
CA GLU A 145 18.58 12.37 -8.99
C GLU A 145 18.49 13.67 -8.16
N GLU A 146 17.59 14.58 -8.52
CA GLU A 146 17.29 15.79 -7.76
C GLU A 146 16.75 15.47 -6.36
N CYS A 147 15.98 14.40 -6.20
CA CYS A 147 15.43 13.99 -4.91
C CYS A 147 16.47 13.26 -4.04
N LYS A 148 17.45 12.58 -4.64
CA LYS A 148 18.50 11.85 -3.91
C LYS A 148 19.46 12.78 -3.16
N LYS A 149 19.62 14.02 -3.63
CA LYS A 149 20.52 15.03 -3.06
C LYS A 149 19.97 15.73 -1.82
N LEU A 150 18.71 15.47 -1.46
CA LEU A 150 18.10 16.00 -0.24
C LEU A 150 18.68 15.23 0.96
N ASN A 151 19.37 15.95 1.85
CA ASN A 151 19.91 15.40 3.09
C ASN A 151 18.79 15.16 4.09
#